data_AF-A0A4R6YBR5-F1
#
_entry.id   AF-A0A4R6YBR5-F1
#
_cell.length_a   1.000
_cell.length_b   1.000
_cell.length_c   1.000
_cell.angle_alpha   90.00
_cell.angle_beta   90.00
_cell.angle_gamma   90.00
#
_symmetry.space_group_name_H-M   'P 1'
#
loop_
_entity.id
_entity.type
_entity.pdbx_description
1 polymer ?
#
loop_
_entity_poly.entity_id
_entity_poly.type
_entity_poly.pdbx_seq_one_letter_code
_entity_poly.pdbx_strand_id
1 'polypeptide(L)'
;MLYFLTNNFVYVIFALVLAIAGLAAWMTFINKEKYTGGPITAAHRKLIFLFKALIASLVVGVGIIVFSGGHTGVPTKSAKIDVTDRASLQHGAAVFRDYCLSCHGLSLVRYNQLTKLGISEDDIKAKMMTTTDKIGDTMQVAMNPADAKRWLGVAPPDLSLMANAKGADYIYSYLTGFYKDDTRETGWNNLYLANVAMPHVLWQEEGIKTAKFVEVEQHGTKVKEFEGFEMIQPGKQDAEAYDKTARDLTNFLVWAAEPDQTQRKNIGFAILAFLLLLAFVANKLSKNYWKDIH
;
A
#
# COMPACT_ATOMS: atom_id res chain seq x y z
N MET A 1 -1.35 -7.29 -7.37
CA MET A 1 -0.66 -8.54 -6.96
C MET A 1 0.86 -8.39 -6.83
N LEU A 2 1.60 -7.89 -7.84
CA LEU A 2 3.06 -7.62 -7.70
C LEU A 2 3.39 -6.52 -6.68
N TYR A 3 2.53 -5.50 -6.52
CA TYR A 3 2.79 -4.38 -5.60
C TYR A 3 2.79 -4.81 -4.12
N PHE A 4 1.85 -5.67 -3.73
CA PHE A 4 1.74 -6.25 -2.38
C PHE A 4 2.90 -7.21 -2.07
N LEU A 5 3.36 -7.95 -3.08
CA LEU A 5 4.55 -8.80 -2.97
C LEU A 5 5.78 -7.96 -2.63
N THR A 6 6.00 -6.81 -3.29
CA THR A 6 7.23 -6.01 -3.06
C THR A 6 7.32 -5.34 -1.69
N ASN A 7 6.20 -4.94 -1.07
CA ASN A 7 6.24 -4.26 0.24
C ASN A 7 6.38 -5.22 1.43
N ASN A 8 5.89 -6.46 1.31
CA ASN A 8 6.04 -7.49 2.34
C ASN A 8 7.23 -8.42 2.12
N PHE A 9 7.83 -8.47 0.93
CA PHE A 9 8.96 -9.37 0.61
C PHE A 9 10.14 -9.23 1.59
N VAL A 10 10.45 -8.00 1.99
CA VAL A 10 11.57 -7.70 2.89
C VAL A 10 11.29 -8.26 4.29
N TYR A 11 10.06 -8.12 4.81
CA TYR A 11 9.67 -8.66 6.10
C TYR A 11 9.64 -10.20 6.10
N VAL A 12 9.18 -10.81 5.00
CA VAL A 12 9.17 -12.27 4.84
C VAL A 12 10.59 -12.83 4.77
N ILE A 13 11.48 -12.20 4.01
CA ILE A 13 12.88 -12.64 3.94
C ILE A 13 13.59 -12.37 5.26
N PHE A 14 13.34 -11.23 5.91
CA PHE A 14 13.93 -10.94 7.22
C PHE A 14 13.48 -11.94 8.29
N ALA A 15 12.19 -12.31 8.31
CA ALA A 15 11.67 -13.36 9.18
C ALA A 15 12.27 -14.74 8.85
N LEU A 16 12.45 -15.07 7.57
CA LEU A 16 13.13 -16.30 7.15
C LEU A 16 14.60 -16.32 7.57
N VAL A 17 15.33 -15.20 7.41
CA VAL A 17 16.73 -15.07 7.81
C VAL A 17 16.89 -15.14 9.32
N LEU A 18 16.00 -14.50 10.09
CA LEU A 18 15.98 -14.62 11.55
C LEU A 18 15.61 -16.03 12.02
N ALA A 19 14.68 -16.71 11.34
CA ALA A 19 14.36 -18.11 11.63
C ALA A 19 15.53 -19.04 11.33
N ILE A 20 16.26 -18.82 10.23
CA ILE A 20 17.46 -19.57 9.86
C ILE A 20 18.63 -19.27 10.82
N ALA A 21 18.84 -18.01 11.18
CA ALA A 21 19.87 -17.59 12.14
C ALA A 21 19.55 -18.10 13.56
N GLY A 22 18.29 -18.05 13.97
CA GLY A 22 17.78 -18.63 15.21
C GLY A 22 17.96 -20.15 15.24
N LEU A 23 17.70 -20.84 14.13
CA LEU A 23 18.00 -22.27 13.96
C LEU A 23 19.49 -22.56 14.13
N ALA A 24 20.36 -21.76 13.52
CA ALA A 24 21.80 -21.95 13.61
C ALA A 24 22.31 -21.70 15.05
N ALA A 25 21.85 -20.62 15.69
CA ALA A 25 22.20 -20.27 17.06
C ALA A 25 21.68 -21.31 18.07
N TRP A 26 20.46 -21.81 17.89
CA TRP A 26 19.86 -22.83 18.73
C TRP A 26 20.53 -24.20 18.55
N MET A 27 20.89 -24.58 17.31
CA MET A 27 21.70 -25.77 17.06
C MET A 27 23.07 -25.70 17.73
N THR A 28 23.70 -24.51 17.79
CA THR A 28 24.95 -24.33 18.55
C THR A 28 24.75 -24.29 20.07
N PHE A 29 23.62 -23.81 20.57
CA PHE A 29 23.34 -23.72 22.01
C PHE A 29 23.01 -25.08 22.64
N ILE A 30 22.25 -25.93 21.94
CA ILE A 30 22.01 -27.33 22.38
C ILE A 30 23.32 -28.12 22.47
N ASN A 31 24.29 -27.80 21.62
CA ASN A 31 25.59 -28.48 21.65
C ASN A 31 26.47 -28.06 22.84
N LYS A 32 26.23 -26.89 23.47
CA LYS A 32 27.17 -26.31 24.44
C LYS A 32 26.86 -26.62 25.91
N GLU A 33 25.61 -26.86 26.30
CA GLU A 33 25.30 -27.06 27.74
C GLU A 33 25.15 -28.52 28.22
N LYS A 34 25.08 -29.53 27.34
CA LYS A 34 25.08 -30.96 27.78
C LYS A 34 25.66 -31.98 26.78
N TYR A 35 26.71 -31.66 26.03
CA TYR A 35 27.47 -32.70 25.29
C TYR A 35 28.81 -33.00 25.94
N THR A 36 28.77 -33.33 27.23
CA THR A 36 29.73 -34.28 27.81
C THR A 36 29.29 -35.70 27.42
N GLY A 37 29.48 -36.08 26.16
CA GLY A 37 29.56 -37.48 25.70
C GLY A 37 28.33 -38.40 25.82
N GLY A 38 27.09 -37.91 26.01
CA GLY A 38 25.89 -38.77 26.08
C GLY A 38 25.12 -38.90 24.74
N PRO A 39 24.43 -40.02 24.46
CA PRO A 39 23.68 -40.22 23.22
C PRO A 39 22.43 -39.32 23.14
N ILE A 40 22.09 -38.88 21.92
CA ILE A 40 20.92 -38.04 21.63
C ILE A 40 19.62 -38.75 22.07
N THR A 41 19.05 -38.29 23.19
CA THR A 41 17.84 -38.89 23.77
C THR A 41 16.58 -38.55 22.95
N ALA A 42 15.50 -39.31 23.15
CA ALA A 42 14.22 -39.11 22.44
C ALA A 42 13.60 -37.72 22.67
N ALA A 43 13.88 -37.07 23.81
CA ALA A 43 13.42 -35.72 24.13
C ALA A 43 14.05 -34.65 23.21
N HIS A 44 15.33 -34.78 22.88
CA HIS A 44 16.02 -33.89 21.95
C HIS A 44 15.45 -34.00 20.54
N ARG A 45 15.17 -35.23 20.07
CA ARG A 45 14.52 -35.47 18.78
C ARG A 45 13.12 -34.85 18.70
N LYS A 46 12.32 -34.97 19.76
CA LYS A 46 11.00 -34.31 19.85
C LYS A 46 11.10 -32.79 19.83
N LEU A 47 12.06 -32.20 20.55
CA LEU A 47 12.23 -30.75 20.59
C LEU A 47 12.70 -30.19 19.23
N ILE A 48 13.62 -30.88 18.55
CA ILE A 48 14.06 -30.53 17.17
C ILE A 48 12.89 -30.63 16.19
N PHE A 49 12.06 -31.65 16.31
CA PHE A 49 10.87 -31.81 15.47
C PHE A 49 9.86 -30.67 15.70
N LEU A 50 9.58 -30.32 16.96
CA LEU A 50 8.68 -29.22 17.33
C LEU A 50 9.19 -27.87 16.81
N PHE A 51 10.50 -27.61 16.87
CA PHE A 51 11.09 -26.36 16.38
C PHE A 51 11.07 -26.29 14.84
N LYS A 52 11.36 -27.39 14.14
CA LYS A 52 11.19 -27.49 12.68
C LYS A 52 9.73 -27.28 12.26
N ALA A 53 8.79 -27.85 13.00
CA ALA A 53 7.35 -27.68 12.78
C ALA A 53 6.91 -26.24 13.05
N LEU A 54 7.44 -25.58 14.08
CA LEU A 54 7.19 -24.16 14.38
C LEU A 54 7.65 -23.26 13.23
N ILE A 55 8.83 -23.50 12.68
CA ILE A 55 9.37 -22.70 11.56
C ILE A 55 8.61 -22.98 10.27
N ALA A 56 8.30 -24.24 9.97
CA ALA A 56 7.43 -24.58 8.84
C ALA A 56 6.04 -23.92 8.99
N SER A 57 5.48 -23.92 10.20
CA SER A 57 4.23 -23.24 10.52
C SER A 57 4.33 -21.72 10.39
N LEU A 58 5.47 -21.11 10.74
CA LEU A 58 5.70 -19.68 10.58
C LEU A 58 5.77 -19.30 9.09
N VAL A 59 6.47 -20.10 8.28
CA VAL A 59 6.57 -19.90 6.82
C VAL A 59 5.22 -20.08 6.13
N VAL A 60 4.45 -21.11 6.53
CA VAL A 60 3.09 -21.34 6.02
C VAL A 60 2.12 -20.25 6.49
N GLY A 61 2.21 -19.84 7.77
CA GLY A 61 1.36 -18.79 8.35
C GLY A 61 1.59 -17.42 7.69
N VAL A 62 2.83 -17.09 7.37
CA VAL A 62 3.17 -15.90 6.57
C VAL A 62 2.60 -15.99 5.16
N GLY A 63 2.58 -17.19 4.55
CA GLY A 63 1.94 -17.42 3.25
C GLY A 63 0.44 -17.13 3.26
N ILE A 64 -0.27 -17.43 4.35
CA ILE A 64 -1.72 -17.21 4.47
C ILE A 64 -2.08 -15.72 4.61
N ILE A 65 -1.24 -14.92 5.29
CA ILE A 65 -1.47 -13.47 5.45
C ILE A 65 -1.40 -12.72 4.11
N VAL A 66 -0.69 -13.26 3.11
CA VAL A 66 -0.55 -12.63 1.79
C VAL A 66 -1.83 -12.73 0.94
N PHE A 67 -2.78 -13.60 1.29
CA PHE A 67 -4.00 -13.83 0.50
C PHE A 67 -5.29 -13.23 1.06
N SER A 68 -5.30 -12.71 2.29
CA SER A 68 -6.52 -12.13 2.88
C SER A 68 -6.64 -10.63 2.61
N GLY A 69 -6.63 -10.24 1.33
CA GLY A 69 -7.13 -8.95 0.88
C GLY A 69 -8.66 -9.00 0.79
N GLY A 70 -9.34 -9.03 1.95
CA GLY A 70 -10.80 -9.10 2.01
C GLY A 70 -11.43 -7.83 1.45
N HIS A 71 -11.97 -7.89 0.25
CA HIS A 71 -12.93 -6.92 -0.28
C HIS A 71 -14.21 -7.70 -0.61
N THR A 72 -15.28 -7.45 0.14
CA THR A 72 -16.62 -7.88 -0.23
C THR A 72 -17.15 -6.88 -1.26
N GLY A 73 -17.08 -7.20 -2.55
CA GLY A 73 -17.55 -6.32 -3.63
C GLY A 73 -16.72 -6.41 -4.91
N VAL A 74 -17.11 -5.61 -5.91
CA VAL A 74 -16.51 -5.58 -7.26
C VAL A 74 -14.97 -5.55 -7.19
N PRO A 75 -14.27 -6.41 -7.96
CA PRO A 75 -12.81 -6.43 -7.96
C PRO A 75 -12.21 -5.06 -8.30
N THR A 76 -11.17 -4.67 -7.55
CA THR A 76 -10.43 -3.45 -7.83
C THR A 76 -9.63 -3.60 -9.12
N LYS A 77 -9.54 -2.50 -9.87
CA LYS A 77 -8.70 -2.38 -11.05
C LYS A 77 -7.26 -2.11 -10.64
N SER A 78 -6.30 -2.65 -11.39
CA SER A 78 -4.89 -2.40 -11.09
C SER A 78 -4.47 -1.00 -11.51
N ALA A 79 -3.92 -0.25 -10.56
CA ALA A 79 -3.44 1.11 -10.74
C ALA A 79 -2.11 1.19 -11.52
N LYS A 80 -1.42 0.07 -11.77
CA LYS A 80 -0.11 -0.02 -12.48
C LYS A 80 0.78 1.23 -12.27
N ILE A 81 1.04 1.55 -11.00
CA ILE A 81 1.76 2.76 -10.62
C ILE A 81 3.27 2.59 -10.79
N ASP A 82 3.95 3.69 -11.09
CA ASP A 82 5.41 3.78 -11.11
C ASP A 82 5.88 5.01 -10.31
N VAL A 83 6.29 4.75 -9.09
CA VAL A 83 6.78 5.77 -8.14
C VAL A 83 8.16 6.32 -8.50
N THR A 84 8.73 5.92 -9.64
CA THR A 84 9.94 6.50 -10.23
C THR A 84 9.64 7.46 -11.39
N ASP A 85 8.42 7.44 -11.92
CA ASP A 85 7.96 8.38 -12.95
C ASP A 85 7.71 9.77 -12.34
N ARG A 86 8.70 10.65 -12.49
CA ARG A 86 8.63 12.02 -11.98
C ARG A 86 7.52 12.84 -12.62
N ALA A 87 7.24 12.64 -13.91
CA ALA A 87 6.18 13.41 -14.57
C ALA A 87 4.81 13.04 -14.01
N SER A 88 4.56 11.75 -13.80
CA SER A 88 3.37 11.24 -13.13
C SER A 88 3.23 11.79 -11.71
N LEU A 89 4.30 11.77 -10.92
CA LEU A 89 4.29 12.28 -9.54
C LEU A 89 4.06 13.80 -9.46
N GLN A 90 4.67 14.58 -10.35
CA GLN A 90 4.48 16.03 -10.41
C GLN A 90 3.04 16.38 -10.83
N HIS A 91 2.50 15.68 -11.82
CA HIS A 91 1.13 15.86 -12.25
C HIS A 91 0.14 15.46 -11.13
N GLY A 92 0.35 14.32 -10.48
CA GLY A 92 -0.46 13.88 -9.34
C GLY A 92 -0.42 14.84 -8.16
N ALA A 93 0.73 15.45 -7.88
CA ALA A 93 0.86 16.49 -6.85
C ALA A 93 0.04 17.74 -7.20
N ALA A 94 0.05 18.17 -8.46
CA ALA A 94 -0.75 19.29 -8.93
C ALA A 94 -2.26 19.00 -8.84
N VAL A 95 -2.69 17.80 -9.27
CA VAL A 95 -4.09 17.36 -9.16
C VAL A 95 -4.53 17.30 -7.69
N PHE A 96 -3.68 16.77 -6.81
CA PHE A 96 -3.96 16.73 -5.37
C PHE A 96 -4.18 18.14 -4.80
N ARG A 97 -3.30 19.08 -5.13
CA ARG A 97 -3.44 20.49 -4.73
C ARG A 97 -4.76 21.08 -5.23
N ASP A 98 -5.10 20.90 -6.50
CA ASP A 98 -6.25 21.57 -7.12
C ASP A 98 -7.60 21.00 -6.66
N TYR A 99 -7.68 19.68 -6.49
CA TYR A 99 -8.97 19.00 -6.29
C TYR A 99 -9.12 18.35 -4.92
N CYS A 100 -8.03 18.08 -4.20
CA CYS A 100 -8.08 17.31 -2.95
C CYS A 100 -7.74 18.13 -1.72
N LEU A 101 -6.74 19.03 -1.79
CA LEU A 101 -6.19 19.74 -0.63
C LEU A 101 -7.20 20.63 0.12
N SER A 102 -8.29 21.03 -0.54
CA SER A 102 -9.39 21.76 0.09
C SER A 102 -10.13 20.93 1.15
N CYS A 103 -10.21 19.61 0.96
CA CYS A 103 -10.95 18.69 1.83
C CYS A 103 -10.06 17.65 2.53
N HIS A 104 -8.89 17.34 1.98
CA HIS A 104 -7.98 16.31 2.47
C HIS A 104 -6.59 16.88 2.73
N GLY A 105 -6.03 16.56 3.90
CA GLY A 105 -4.65 16.91 4.23
C GLY A 105 -3.65 15.82 3.87
N LEU A 106 -2.38 16.20 3.78
CA LEU A 106 -1.23 15.31 3.96
C LEU A 106 -0.45 15.80 5.19
N SER A 107 -1.02 15.60 6.38
CA SER A 107 -0.45 16.06 7.65
C SER A 107 0.93 15.50 7.98
N LEU A 108 1.37 14.42 7.33
CA LEU A 108 2.72 13.83 7.52
C LEU A 108 3.70 14.17 6.39
N VAL A 109 3.27 14.90 5.36
CA VAL A 109 4.09 15.25 4.20
C VAL A 109 4.35 16.75 4.18
N ARG A 110 5.64 17.13 4.20
CA ARG A 110 6.06 18.54 4.16
C ARG A 110 6.20 19.04 2.74
N TYR A 111 5.92 20.31 2.49
CA TYR A 111 6.06 20.90 1.15
C TYR A 111 7.49 20.78 0.62
N ASN A 112 8.51 20.90 1.46
CA ASN A 112 9.92 20.75 1.05
C ASN A 112 10.24 19.35 0.50
N GLN A 113 9.47 18.31 0.84
CA GLN A 113 9.68 16.96 0.30
C GLN A 113 9.33 16.87 -1.19
N LEU A 114 8.50 17.78 -1.71
CA LEU A 114 8.18 17.87 -3.14
C LEU A 114 9.42 18.17 -4.00
N THR A 115 10.49 18.72 -3.42
CA THR A 115 11.78 18.89 -4.11
C THR A 115 12.37 17.54 -4.58
N LYS A 116 12.08 16.43 -3.87
CA LYS A 116 12.48 15.08 -4.28
C LYS A 116 11.82 14.64 -5.58
N LEU A 117 10.68 15.24 -5.95
CA LEU A 117 10.00 15.03 -7.23
C LEU A 117 10.61 15.84 -8.37
N GLY A 118 11.58 16.70 -8.09
CA GLY A 118 12.19 17.62 -9.06
C GLY A 118 11.42 18.93 -9.24
N ILE A 119 10.50 19.27 -8.34
CA ILE A 119 9.81 20.56 -8.33
C ILE A 119 10.73 21.57 -7.63
N SER A 120 10.96 22.72 -8.25
CA SER A 120 11.79 23.78 -7.65
C SER A 120 11.15 24.33 -6.38
N GLU A 121 11.94 24.81 -5.41
CA GLU A 121 11.38 25.45 -4.22
C GLU A 121 10.51 26.66 -4.56
N ASP A 122 10.88 27.41 -5.59
CA ASP A 122 10.13 28.58 -6.05
C ASP A 122 8.78 28.16 -6.63
N ASP A 123 8.73 27.08 -7.42
CA ASP A 123 7.47 26.53 -7.92
C ASP A 123 6.60 25.96 -6.81
N ILE A 124 7.20 25.34 -5.78
CA ILE A 124 6.44 24.84 -4.61
C ILE A 124 5.77 26.02 -3.90
N LYS A 125 6.52 27.09 -3.63
CA LYS A 125 5.98 28.30 -2.97
C LYS A 125 4.93 28.99 -3.84
N ALA A 126 5.18 29.14 -5.13
CA ALA A 126 4.30 29.88 -6.02
C ALA A 126 3.04 29.10 -6.44
N LYS A 127 3.12 27.77 -6.56
CA LYS A 127 2.09 26.95 -7.20
C LYS A 127 1.52 25.86 -6.31
N MET A 128 2.13 25.50 -5.18
CA MET A 128 1.65 24.38 -4.34
C MET A 128 1.20 24.82 -2.95
N MET A 129 1.84 25.83 -2.39
CA MET A 129 1.57 26.31 -1.03
C MET A 129 0.40 27.30 -1.01
N THR A 130 -0.82 26.79 -0.95
CA THR A 130 -2.04 27.62 -0.83
C THR A 130 -2.46 27.88 0.62
N THR A 131 -1.97 27.07 1.57
CA THR A 131 -2.42 27.07 2.98
C THR A 131 -1.36 27.50 3.99
N THR A 132 -0.12 27.80 3.56
CA THR A 132 0.99 28.18 4.44
C THR A 132 2.06 28.96 3.67
N ASP A 133 2.80 29.83 4.35
CA ASP A 133 3.96 30.54 3.82
C ASP A 133 5.29 29.82 4.08
N LYS A 134 5.28 28.73 4.85
CA LYS A 134 6.49 28.00 5.25
C LYS A 134 6.60 26.68 4.52
N ILE A 135 7.64 26.54 3.71
CA ILE A 135 7.92 25.29 2.95
C ILE A 135 8.19 24.08 3.86
N GLY A 136 8.57 24.32 5.12
CA GLY A 136 8.77 23.27 6.12
C GLY A 136 7.48 22.74 6.76
N ASP A 137 6.35 23.40 6.53
CA ASP A 137 5.05 22.97 7.05
C ASP A 137 4.49 21.82 6.22
N THR A 138 3.50 21.13 6.78
CA THR A 138 2.79 20.05 6.11
C THR A 138 1.56 20.55 5.38
N MET A 139 1.02 19.73 4.48
CA MET A 139 -0.15 20.11 3.68
C MET A 139 -1.40 19.97 4.54
N GLN A 140 -1.74 21.03 5.27
CA GLN A 140 -2.91 21.08 6.13
C GLN A 140 -4.15 21.43 5.31
N VAL A 141 -5.24 20.73 5.62
CA VAL A 141 -6.56 21.03 5.06
C VAL A 141 -7.14 22.28 5.73
N ALA A 142 -7.73 23.18 4.94
CA ALA A 142 -8.39 24.38 5.47
C ALA A 142 -9.76 24.08 6.10
N MET A 143 -10.40 22.99 5.68
CA MET A 143 -11.73 22.58 6.16
C MET A 143 -11.70 22.09 7.61
N ASN A 144 -12.53 22.71 8.46
CA ASN A 144 -12.72 22.30 9.85
C ASN A 144 -13.51 20.96 9.92
N PRO A 145 -13.07 19.97 10.71
CA PRO A 145 -13.79 18.70 10.87
C PRO A 145 -15.26 18.83 11.30
N ALA A 146 -15.60 19.84 12.12
CA ALA A 146 -16.96 20.06 12.57
C ALA A 146 -17.89 20.49 11.41
N ASP A 147 -17.41 21.41 10.57
CA ASP A 147 -18.13 21.85 9.37
C ASP A 147 -18.24 20.72 8.35
N ALA A 148 -17.16 19.96 8.16
CA ALA A 148 -17.15 18.79 7.28
C ALA A 148 -18.20 17.75 7.70
N LYS A 149 -18.30 17.45 9.00
CA LYS A 149 -19.33 16.54 9.52
C LYS A 149 -20.74 17.08 9.31
N ARG A 150 -20.93 18.40 9.44
CA ARG A 150 -22.22 19.04 9.20
C ARG A 150 -22.64 19.00 7.73
N TRP A 151 -21.71 19.17 6.80
CA TRP A 151 -22.00 19.26 5.36
C TRP A 151 -21.99 17.91 4.64
N LEU A 152 -21.10 17.00 5.04
CA LEU A 152 -20.86 15.72 4.36
C LEU A 152 -21.26 14.50 5.21
N GLY A 153 -21.71 14.71 6.45
CA GLY A 153 -22.01 13.64 7.42
C GLY A 153 -20.79 13.01 8.07
N VAL A 154 -19.60 13.14 7.48
CA VAL A 154 -18.33 12.63 8.00
C VAL A 154 -17.18 13.58 7.66
N ALA A 155 -16.19 13.68 8.55
CA ALA A 155 -14.96 14.42 8.26
C ALA A 155 -14.11 13.62 7.25
N PRO A 156 -13.62 14.24 6.16
CA PRO A 156 -12.71 13.57 5.25
C PRO A 156 -11.45 13.09 5.97
N PRO A 157 -10.95 11.88 5.63
CA PRO A 157 -9.73 11.38 6.21
C PRO A 157 -8.50 12.14 5.70
N ASP A 158 -7.46 12.19 6.53
CA ASP A 158 -6.11 12.53 6.09
C ASP A 158 -5.59 11.46 5.11
N LEU A 159 -4.95 11.90 4.03
CA LEU A 159 -4.52 11.01 2.96
C LEU A 159 -3.04 10.63 3.03
N SER A 160 -2.30 11.10 4.05
CA SER A 160 -0.85 10.85 4.17
C SER A 160 -0.50 9.37 4.10
N LEU A 161 -1.33 8.49 4.66
CA LEU A 161 -1.09 7.04 4.69
C LEU A 161 -2.19 6.23 3.99
N MET A 162 -3.06 6.89 3.21
CA MET A 162 -4.21 6.20 2.60
C MET A 162 -3.77 5.06 1.68
N ALA A 163 -2.68 5.26 0.94
CA ALA A 163 -2.12 4.23 0.07
C ALA A 163 -1.63 3.00 0.83
N ASN A 164 -1.09 3.17 2.04
CA ASN A 164 -0.68 2.06 2.90
C ASN A 164 -1.88 1.37 3.57
N ALA A 165 -2.92 2.13 3.92
CA ALA A 165 -4.11 1.62 4.58
C ALA A 165 -5.07 0.85 3.65
N LYS A 166 -5.20 1.30 2.39
CA LYS A 166 -6.16 0.73 1.43
C LYS A 166 -5.53 0.10 0.19
N GLY A 167 -4.30 0.47 -0.15
CA GLY A 167 -3.62 0.03 -1.36
C GLY A 167 -3.89 0.95 -2.56
N ALA A 168 -2.91 0.99 -3.48
CA ALA A 168 -2.98 1.80 -4.70
C ALA A 168 -4.17 1.42 -5.60
N ASP A 169 -4.38 0.11 -5.79
CA ASP A 169 -5.46 -0.42 -6.64
C ASP A 169 -6.84 0.03 -6.11
N TYR A 170 -7.03 0.12 -4.79
CA TYR A 170 -8.27 0.64 -4.21
C TYR A 170 -8.45 2.13 -4.49
N ILE A 171 -7.42 2.97 -4.27
CA ILE A 171 -7.52 4.43 -4.49
C ILE A 171 -7.87 4.73 -5.95
N TYR A 172 -7.15 4.12 -6.90
CA TYR A 172 -7.43 4.29 -8.32
C TYR A 172 -8.82 3.80 -8.72
N SER A 173 -9.24 2.64 -8.19
CA SER A 173 -10.58 2.11 -8.41
C SER A 173 -11.65 3.03 -7.84
N TYR A 174 -11.42 3.58 -6.65
CA TYR A 174 -12.31 4.52 -6.00
C TYR A 174 -12.45 5.81 -6.82
N LEU A 175 -11.35 6.38 -7.32
CA LEU A 175 -11.38 7.58 -8.17
C LEU A 175 -12.11 7.36 -9.49
N THR A 176 -12.02 6.16 -10.08
CA THR A 176 -12.69 5.81 -11.36
C THR A 176 -14.07 5.17 -11.17
N GLY A 177 -14.50 4.99 -9.92
CA GLY A 177 -15.71 4.26 -9.55
C GLY A 177 -16.92 5.13 -9.22
N PHE A 178 -16.80 6.45 -9.36
CA PHE A 178 -17.91 7.38 -9.09
C PHE A 178 -18.99 7.29 -10.16
N TYR A 179 -20.24 7.38 -9.75
CA TYR A 179 -21.38 7.49 -10.66
C TYR A 179 -22.46 8.36 -10.04
N LYS A 180 -23.29 8.95 -10.90
CA LYS A 180 -24.41 9.78 -10.51
C LYS A 180 -25.49 8.92 -9.84
N ASP A 181 -25.93 9.36 -8.67
CA ASP A 181 -26.99 8.73 -7.89
C ASP A 181 -27.82 9.80 -7.19
N ASP A 182 -28.97 10.13 -7.78
CA ASP A 182 -29.86 11.17 -7.30
C ASP A 182 -30.52 10.83 -5.94
N THR A 183 -30.35 9.60 -5.43
CA THR A 183 -30.81 9.21 -4.08
C THR A 183 -29.85 9.66 -2.98
N ARG A 184 -28.63 10.08 -3.33
CA ARG A 184 -27.59 10.55 -2.41
C ARG A 184 -27.66 12.06 -2.25
N GLU A 185 -27.37 12.55 -1.05
CA GLU A 185 -27.35 13.99 -0.75
C GLU A 185 -26.34 14.77 -1.63
N THR A 186 -25.20 14.14 -1.94
CA THR A 186 -24.18 14.73 -2.82
C THR A 186 -24.50 14.54 -4.31
N GLY A 187 -25.51 13.74 -4.66
CA GLY A 187 -25.81 13.33 -6.04
C GLY A 187 -24.83 12.29 -6.61
N TRP A 188 -23.90 11.78 -5.80
CA TRP A 188 -22.86 10.84 -6.23
C TRP A 188 -22.80 9.61 -5.33
N ASN A 189 -22.53 8.47 -5.94
CA ASN A 189 -22.23 7.23 -5.25
C ASN A 189 -20.96 6.59 -5.84
N ASN A 190 -20.45 5.53 -5.21
CA ASN A 190 -19.22 4.87 -5.64
C ASN A 190 -19.37 3.35 -5.65
N LEU A 191 -18.83 2.73 -6.70
CA LEU A 191 -18.88 1.27 -6.87
C LEU A 191 -18.12 0.50 -5.77
N TYR A 192 -17.06 1.08 -5.24
CA TYR A 192 -16.15 0.47 -4.26
C TYR A 192 -16.42 0.94 -2.82
N LEU A 193 -17.26 1.96 -2.64
CA LEU A 193 -17.72 2.44 -1.34
C LEU A 193 -19.18 2.89 -1.46
N ALA A 194 -20.10 1.97 -1.16
CA ALA A 194 -21.52 2.28 -1.18
C ALA A 194 -21.84 3.41 -0.20
N ASN A 195 -22.73 4.32 -0.63
CA ASN A 195 -23.18 5.47 0.15
C ASN A 195 -22.04 6.42 0.55
N VAL A 196 -21.05 6.55 -0.34
CA VAL A 196 -19.93 7.48 -0.15
C VAL A 196 -20.43 8.89 0.21
N ALA A 197 -19.74 9.52 1.17
CA ALA A 197 -19.99 10.89 1.58
C ALA A 197 -19.26 11.92 0.69
N MET A 198 -18.18 11.48 0.04
CA MET A 198 -17.37 12.31 -0.85
C MET A 198 -18.13 12.54 -2.17
N PRO A 199 -18.32 13.79 -2.61
CA PRO A 199 -18.79 14.06 -3.96
C PRO A 199 -17.72 13.66 -4.98
N HIS A 200 -18.11 13.46 -6.24
CA HIS A 200 -17.14 13.22 -7.29
C HIS A 200 -16.39 14.50 -7.66
N VAL A 201 -15.25 14.77 -7.01
CA VAL A 201 -14.51 16.04 -7.18
C VAL A 201 -13.90 16.24 -8.58
N LEU A 202 -13.71 15.15 -9.33
CA LEU A 202 -13.17 15.17 -10.70
C LEU A 202 -14.24 15.05 -11.80
N TRP A 203 -15.51 15.25 -11.47
CA TRP A 203 -16.63 15.07 -12.42
C TRP A 203 -16.52 15.92 -13.69
N GLN A 204 -15.88 17.08 -13.62
CA GLN A 204 -15.65 17.92 -14.80
C GLN A 204 -14.57 17.34 -15.72
N GLU A 205 -13.61 16.60 -15.17
CA GLU A 205 -12.54 15.98 -15.94
C GLU A 205 -13.04 14.66 -16.56
N GLU A 206 -13.67 13.79 -15.76
CA GLU A 206 -14.19 12.48 -16.22
C GLU A 206 -15.49 12.59 -17.05
N GLY A 207 -16.37 13.51 -16.64
CA GLY A 207 -17.75 13.56 -17.10
C GLY A 207 -18.71 12.91 -16.12
N ILE A 208 -20.01 12.97 -16.46
CA ILE A 208 -21.08 12.40 -15.64
C ILE A 208 -21.47 11.05 -16.23
N LYS A 209 -21.44 10.01 -15.40
CA LYS A 209 -21.83 8.64 -15.77
C LYS A 209 -22.77 8.02 -14.76
N THR A 210 -23.61 7.09 -15.20
CA THR A 210 -24.45 6.25 -14.34
C THR A 210 -23.97 4.81 -14.35
N ALA A 211 -24.31 4.04 -13.31
CA ALA A 211 -23.98 2.63 -13.20
C ALA A 211 -25.17 1.76 -13.61
N LYS A 212 -24.94 0.81 -14.52
CA LYS A 212 -25.90 -0.23 -14.89
C LYS A 212 -25.68 -1.46 -14.01
N PHE A 213 -26.74 -1.89 -13.34
CA PHE A 213 -26.75 -3.10 -12.53
C PHE A 213 -27.79 -4.08 -13.11
N VAL A 214 -27.37 -5.32 -13.29
CA VAL A 214 -28.22 -6.43 -13.75
C VAL A 214 -28.51 -7.36 -12.59
N GLU A 215 -29.73 -7.88 -12.49
CA GLU A 215 -30.07 -8.88 -11.48
C GLU A 215 -29.58 -10.26 -11.96
N VAL A 216 -28.58 -10.81 -11.27
CA VAL A 216 -28.05 -12.13 -11.54
C VAL A 216 -28.39 -13.03 -10.35
N GLU A 217 -28.93 -14.20 -10.64
CA GLU A 217 -29.21 -15.20 -9.62
C GLU A 217 -27.92 -15.96 -9.32
N GLN A 218 -27.29 -15.65 -8.18
CA GLN A 218 -26.13 -16.38 -7.67
C GLN A 218 -26.55 -17.17 -6.43
N HIS A 219 -26.41 -18.50 -6.49
CA HIS A 219 -26.72 -19.41 -5.39
C HIS A 219 -28.16 -19.27 -4.82
N GLY A 220 -29.16 -19.09 -5.70
CA GLY A 220 -30.57 -18.95 -5.31
C GLY A 220 -30.92 -17.60 -4.64
N THR A 221 -29.99 -16.65 -4.62
CA THR A 221 -30.22 -15.27 -4.18
C THR A 221 -30.04 -14.32 -5.36
N LYS A 222 -31.00 -13.41 -5.56
CA LYS A 222 -30.88 -12.36 -6.57
C LYS A 222 -29.88 -11.31 -6.08
N VAL A 223 -28.75 -11.18 -6.77
CA VAL A 223 -27.72 -10.17 -6.48
C VAL A 223 -27.67 -9.19 -7.66
N LYS A 224 -27.60 -7.89 -7.35
CA LYS A 224 -27.36 -6.85 -8.36
C LYS A 224 -25.88 -6.85 -8.72
N GLU A 225 -25.56 -7.35 -9.90
CA GLU A 225 -24.20 -7.37 -10.45
C GLU A 225 -23.97 -6.13 -11.31
N PHE A 226 -22.79 -5.53 -11.21
CA PHE A 226 -22.43 -4.37 -12.00
C PHE A 226 -22.07 -4.78 -13.43
N GLU A 227 -22.80 -4.26 -14.41
CA GLU A 227 -22.58 -4.53 -15.84
C GLU A 227 -21.59 -3.53 -16.45
N GLY A 228 -21.72 -2.25 -16.09
CA GLY A 228 -20.87 -1.20 -16.65
C GLY A 228 -21.34 0.22 -16.34
N PHE A 229 -20.54 1.19 -16.79
CA PHE A 229 -20.91 2.60 -16.74
C PHE A 229 -21.47 3.07 -18.09
N GLU A 230 -22.48 3.94 -18.03
CA GLU A 230 -23.00 4.65 -19.19
C GLU A 230 -22.76 6.16 -19.03
N MET A 231 -22.11 6.76 -20.02
CA MET A 231 -21.83 8.18 -20.03
C MET A 231 -23.10 8.97 -20.32
N ILE A 232 -23.45 9.88 -19.41
CA ILE A 232 -24.56 10.83 -19.56
C ILE A 232 -24.05 12.12 -20.19
N GLN A 233 -22.90 12.60 -19.73
CA GLN A 233 -22.28 13.84 -20.19
C GLN A 233 -20.77 13.65 -20.27
N PRO A 234 -20.11 13.98 -21.40
CA PRO A 234 -18.67 13.91 -21.51
C PRO A 234 -17.98 14.96 -20.62
N GLY A 235 -16.82 14.60 -20.07
CA GLY A 235 -15.95 15.52 -19.34
C GLY A 235 -15.02 16.31 -20.26
N LYS A 236 -14.09 17.06 -19.66
CA LYS A 236 -13.01 17.74 -20.39
C LYS A 236 -11.98 16.77 -20.96
N GLN A 237 -11.80 15.63 -20.30
CA GLN A 237 -10.85 14.59 -20.68
C GLN A 237 -11.60 13.44 -21.33
N ASP A 238 -10.95 12.77 -22.28
CA ASP A 238 -11.40 11.45 -22.69
C ASP A 238 -11.12 10.41 -21.60
N ALA A 239 -11.62 9.19 -21.81
CA ALA A 239 -11.50 8.13 -20.82
C ALA A 239 -10.04 7.74 -20.51
N GLU A 240 -9.14 7.81 -21.49
CA GLU A 240 -7.73 7.43 -21.31
C GLU A 240 -6.96 8.53 -20.58
N ALA A 241 -7.20 9.79 -20.91
CA ALA A 241 -6.63 10.94 -20.22
C ALA A 241 -7.09 11.00 -18.77
N TYR A 242 -8.37 10.75 -18.50
CA TYR A 242 -8.88 10.68 -17.12
C TYR A 242 -8.27 9.49 -16.36
N ASP A 243 -8.14 8.34 -17.00
CA ASP A 243 -7.48 7.17 -16.41
C ASP A 243 -6.05 7.50 -15.97
N LYS A 244 -5.30 8.22 -16.83
CA LYS A 244 -3.97 8.70 -16.52
C LYS A 244 -3.98 9.70 -15.36
N THR A 245 -4.91 10.65 -15.33
CA THR A 245 -5.06 11.61 -14.21
C THR A 245 -5.31 10.89 -12.88
N ALA A 246 -6.24 9.94 -12.84
CA ALA A 246 -6.53 9.14 -11.65
C ALA A 246 -5.32 8.29 -11.22
N ARG A 247 -4.58 7.75 -12.20
CA ARG A 247 -3.34 6.98 -11.97
C ARG A 247 -2.22 7.85 -11.42
N ASP A 248 -2.01 9.04 -11.97
CA ASP A 248 -0.99 9.99 -11.52
C ASP A 248 -1.26 10.47 -10.11
N LEU A 249 -2.52 10.82 -9.80
CA LEU A 249 -2.94 11.16 -8.44
C LEU A 249 -2.71 10.00 -7.46
N THR A 250 -3.08 8.78 -7.86
CA THR A 250 -2.83 7.57 -7.05
C THR A 250 -1.34 7.34 -6.83
N ASN A 251 -0.52 7.51 -7.87
CA ASN A 251 0.93 7.36 -7.82
C ASN A 251 1.55 8.37 -6.85
N PHE A 252 1.11 9.63 -6.91
CA PHE A 252 1.51 10.66 -5.96
C PHE A 252 1.12 10.33 -4.52
N LEU A 253 -0.11 9.85 -4.27
CA LEU A 253 -0.54 9.45 -2.92
C LEU A 253 0.26 8.24 -2.38
N VAL A 254 0.70 7.35 -3.26
CA VAL A 254 1.56 6.22 -2.89
C VAL A 254 2.98 6.70 -2.58
N TRP A 255 3.51 7.65 -3.34
CA TRP A 255 4.75 8.32 -2.98
C TRP A 255 4.63 9.10 -1.67
N ALA A 256 3.55 9.83 -1.45
CA ALA A 256 3.30 10.61 -0.24
C ALA A 256 3.31 9.73 1.02
N ALA A 257 2.76 8.51 0.92
CA ALA A 257 2.77 7.54 2.02
C ALA A 257 4.16 6.95 2.31
N GLU A 258 5.04 6.87 1.30
CA GLU A 258 6.40 6.37 1.46
C GLU A 258 7.41 7.11 0.54
N PRO A 259 7.81 8.35 0.87
CA PRO A 259 8.62 9.19 -0.02
C PRO A 259 10.01 8.62 -0.33
N ASP A 260 10.55 7.81 0.59
CA ASP A 260 11.89 7.21 0.51
C ASP A 260 11.85 5.71 0.11
N GLN A 261 10.73 5.23 -0.45
CA GLN A 261 10.55 3.81 -0.79
C GLN A 261 11.64 3.26 -1.73
N THR A 262 12.09 4.05 -2.72
CA THR A 262 13.13 3.62 -3.67
C THR A 262 14.45 3.42 -2.95
N GLN A 263 14.82 4.34 -2.06
CA GLN A 263 16.02 4.21 -1.24
C GLN A 263 15.93 3.00 -0.30
N ARG A 264 14.78 2.81 0.37
CA ARG A 264 14.53 1.66 1.24
C ARG A 264 14.69 0.33 0.49
N LYS A 265 14.12 0.21 -0.71
CA LYS A 265 14.22 -0.99 -1.55
C LYS A 265 15.67 -1.26 -1.97
N ASN A 266 16.40 -0.22 -2.40
CA ASN A 266 17.80 -0.35 -2.80
C ASN A 266 18.70 -0.79 -1.64
N ILE A 267 18.56 -0.17 -0.46
CA ILE A 267 19.29 -0.58 0.75
C ILE A 267 18.89 -2.00 1.16
N GLY A 268 17.61 -2.34 1.06
CA GLY A 268 17.09 -3.68 1.32
C GLY A 268 17.78 -4.75 0.47
N PHE A 269 17.89 -4.53 -0.84
CA PHE A 269 18.61 -5.46 -1.73
C PHE A 269 20.08 -5.62 -1.35
N ALA A 270 20.78 -4.53 -1.02
CA ALA A 270 22.17 -4.58 -0.59
C ALA A 270 22.34 -5.38 0.72
N ILE A 271 21.46 -5.15 1.70
CA ILE A 271 21.47 -5.89 2.97
C ILE A 271 21.19 -7.38 2.72
N LEU A 272 20.21 -7.72 1.89
CA LEU A 272 19.89 -9.12 1.58
C LEU A 272 21.06 -9.84 0.91
N ALA A 273 21.74 -9.19 -0.03
CA ALA A 273 22.93 -9.74 -0.66
C ALA A 273 24.07 -9.97 0.35
N PHE A 274 24.30 -9.01 1.24
CA PHE A 274 25.29 -9.14 2.31
C PHE A 274 24.96 -10.28 3.28
N LEU A 275 23.70 -10.40 3.71
CA LEU A 275 23.26 -11.45 4.61
C LEU A 275 23.38 -12.84 3.98
N LEU A 276 23.11 -12.99 2.67
CA LEU A 276 23.32 -14.25 1.96
C LEU A 276 24.80 -14.64 1.92
N LEU A 277 25.68 -13.69 1.66
CA LEU A 277 27.12 -13.92 1.67
C LEU A 277 27.61 -14.29 3.08
N LEU A 278 27.18 -13.55 4.10
CA LEU A 278 27.53 -13.81 5.49
C LEU A 278 27.02 -15.18 5.93
N ALA A 279 25.79 -15.54 5.58
CA ALA A 279 25.22 -16.86 5.88
C ALA A 279 26.02 -17.98 5.22
N PHE A 280 26.49 -17.78 3.98
CA PHE A 280 27.37 -18.74 3.30
C PHE A 280 28.70 -18.91 4.04
N VAL A 281 29.37 -17.81 4.40
CA VAL A 281 30.65 -17.85 5.13
C VAL A 281 30.47 -18.47 6.52
N ALA A 282 29.43 -18.07 7.26
CA ALA A 282 29.10 -18.62 8.57
C ALA A 282 28.79 -20.13 8.49
N ASN A 283 28.12 -20.59 7.43
CA ASN A 283 27.88 -22.01 7.20
C ASN A 283 29.19 -22.79 7.00
N LYS A 284 30.10 -22.25 6.19
CA LYS A 284 31.42 -22.85 5.95
C LYS A 284 32.27 -22.87 7.22
N LEU A 285 32.27 -21.78 7.99
CA LEU A 285 32.96 -21.69 9.27
C LEU A 285 32.41 -22.69 10.28
N SER A 286 31.09 -22.79 10.40
CA SER A 286 30.41 -23.76 11.27
C SER A 286 30.80 -25.20 10.88
N LYS A 287 30.70 -25.56 9.60
CA LYS A 287 31.12 -26.90 9.12
C LYS A 287 32.58 -27.21 9.44
N ASN A 288 33.47 -26.22 9.40
CA ASN A 288 34.86 -26.42 9.74
C ASN A 288 35.07 -26.59 11.25
N TYR A 289 34.41 -25.76 12.07
CA TYR A 289 34.54 -25.80 13.53
C TYR A 289 33.99 -27.11 14.12
N TRP A 290 32.88 -27.61 13.60
CA TRP A 290 32.26 -28.86 14.04
C TRP A 290 32.81 -30.11 13.35
N LYS A 291 33.88 -29.98 12.55
CA LYS A 291 34.43 -31.12 11.80
C LYS A 291 34.98 -32.20 12.74
N ASP A 292 35.53 -31.83 13.89
CA ASP A 292 36.20 -32.77 14.80
C ASP A 292 35.26 -33.30 15.91
N ILE A 293 33.98 -32.91 15.87
CA ILE A 293 32.95 -33.29 16.84
C ILE A 293 31.84 -33.98 16.04
N HIS A 294 31.94 -35.31 15.90
CA HIS A 294 30.94 -36.15 15.23
C HIS A 294 29.84 -36.60 16.20
#